data_AF-A0A7X9CFV8-F1
#
_entry.id   AF-A0A7X9CFV8-F1
#
_cell.length_a   1.000
_cell.length_b   1.000
_cell.length_c   1.000
_cell.angle_alpha   90.00
_cell.angle_beta   90.00
_cell.angle_gamma   90.00
#
_symmetry.space_group_name_H-M   'P 1'
#
loop_
_entity.id
_entity.type
_entity.pdbx_description
1 polymer ?
#
loop_
_entity_poly.entity_id
_entity_poly.type
_entity_poly.pdbx_seq_one_letter_code
_entity_poly.pdbx_strand_id
1 'polypeptide(L)'
;FRSYPEGDLGRVAAQQVFMKQFLKEVLKPKNVLALPKMVKIYYDYVDTNIPMNIFVKGAMTANKIDLENMKVGTLPGEPEYIGPISYFLYDEMETQNVVKELFPEFLLGH
;
A
#
# COMPACT_ATOMS: atom_id res chain seq x y z
N PHE A 1 -14.14 -14.38 -8.67
CA PHE A 1 -14.04 -12.95 -8.30
C PHE A 1 -15.36 -12.31 -7.87
N ARG A 2 -16.41 -13.08 -7.52
CA ARG A 2 -17.65 -12.52 -6.96
C ARG A 2 -17.71 -12.88 -5.47
N SER A 3 -17.58 -11.85 -4.65
CA SER A 3 -17.56 -11.82 -3.17
C SER A 3 -16.40 -12.59 -2.51
N TYR A 4 -15.63 -11.89 -1.67
CA TYR A 4 -14.79 -12.54 -0.67
C TYR A 4 -15.70 -13.00 0.49
N PRO A 5 -15.46 -14.18 1.10
CA PRO A 5 -16.24 -14.65 2.25
C PRO A 5 -16.26 -13.64 3.40
N GLU A 6 -15.17 -12.89 3.58
CA GLU A 6 -14.97 -11.85 4.59
C GLU A 6 -15.28 -10.43 4.07
N GLY A 7 -15.94 -10.33 2.91
CA GLY A 7 -16.32 -9.05 2.30
C GLY A 7 -15.12 -8.13 2.02
N ASP A 8 -15.19 -6.90 2.52
CA ASP A 8 -14.20 -5.86 2.27
C ASP A 8 -12.83 -6.18 2.90
N LEU A 9 -12.81 -6.88 4.03
CA LEU A 9 -11.58 -7.31 4.70
C LEU A 9 -10.80 -8.32 3.85
N GLY A 10 -11.50 -9.31 3.29
CA GLY A 10 -10.90 -10.29 2.38
C GLY A 10 -10.37 -9.62 1.11
N ARG A 11 -11.05 -8.57 0.61
CA ARG A 11 -10.58 -7.77 -0.52
C ARG A 11 -9.29 -7.02 -0.19
N VAL A 12 -9.20 -6.38 0.98
CA VAL A 12 -7.99 -5.67 1.40
C VAL A 12 -6.81 -6.65 1.52
N ALA A 13 -7.01 -7.82 2.13
CA ALA A 13 -5.96 -8.85 2.21
C ALA A 13 -5.47 -9.28 0.83
N ALA A 14 -6.38 -9.50 -0.13
CA ALA A 14 -6.01 -9.84 -1.50
C ALA A 14 -5.24 -8.72 -2.21
N GLN A 15 -5.61 -7.45 -1.97
CA GLN A 15 -4.88 -6.29 -2.50
C GLN A 15 -3.46 -6.22 -1.93
N GLN A 16 -3.27 -6.48 -0.63
CA GLN A 16 -1.94 -6.50 -0.01
C GLN A 16 -1.06 -7.60 -0.62
N VAL A 17 -1.60 -8.81 -0.82
CA VAL A 17 -0.90 -9.91 -1.49
C VAL A 17 -0.53 -9.54 -2.92
N PHE A 18 -1.47 -8.96 -3.67
CA PHE A 18 -1.22 -8.50 -5.04
C PHE A 18 -0.07 -7.48 -5.07
N MET A 19 -0.10 -6.46 -4.22
CA MET A 19 0.95 -5.45 -4.18
C MET A 19 2.32 -6.05 -3.83
N LYS A 20 2.38 -6.98 -2.88
CA LYS A 20 3.63 -7.69 -2.55
C LYS A 20 4.18 -8.48 -3.75
N GLN A 21 3.32 -9.22 -4.46
CA GLN A 21 3.75 -9.98 -5.64
C GLN A 21 4.12 -9.08 -6.82
N PHE A 22 3.37 -8.00 -7.03
CA PHE A 22 3.66 -7.00 -8.05
C PHE A 22 5.04 -6.38 -7.83
N LEU A 23 5.34 -5.91 -6.61
CA LEU A 23 6.66 -5.38 -6.27
C LEU A 23 7.74 -6.45 -6.44
N LYS A 24 7.50 -7.69 -6.00
CA LYS A 24 8.44 -8.80 -6.20
C LYS A 24 8.75 -9.07 -7.67
N GLU A 25 7.77 -8.95 -8.56
CA GLU A 25 7.99 -9.10 -10.00
C GLU A 25 8.72 -7.89 -10.58
N VAL A 26 8.27 -6.67 -10.28
CA VAL A 26 8.85 -5.42 -10.80
C VAL A 26 10.32 -5.26 -10.41
N LEU A 27 10.69 -5.66 -9.18
CA LEU A 27 12.06 -5.56 -8.66
C LEU A 27 13.01 -6.64 -9.17
N LYS A 28 12.55 -7.62 -9.98
CA LYS A 28 13.46 -8.57 -10.62
C LYS A 28 14.43 -7.83 -11.54
N PRO A 29 15.73 -8.18 -11.57
CA PRO A 29 16.73 -7.47 -12.39
C PRO A 29 16.33 -7.29 -13.87
N LYS A 30 15.69 -8.30 -14.46
CA LYS A 30 15.19 -8.26 -15.85
C LYS A 30 14.08 -7.22 -16.08
N ASN A 31 13.26 -6.94 -15.07
CA ASN A 31 12.10 -6.05 -15.16
C ASN A 31 12.43 -4.62 -14.71
N VAL A 32 13.49 -4.44 -13.90
CA VAL A 32 14.02 -3.11 -13.51
C VAL A 32 14.37 -2.26 -14.74
N LEU A 33 14.84 -2.88 -15.82
CA LEU A 33 15.11 -2.21 -17.10
C LEU A 33 13.84 -1.61 -17.75
N ALA A 34 12.65 -2.14 -17.43
CA ALA A 34 11.37 -1.65 -17.92
C ALA A 34 10.77 -0.54 -17.04
N LEU A 35 11.36 -0.22 -15.88
CA LEU A 35 10.84 0.79 -14.95
C LEU A 35 10.60 2.16 -15.61
N PRO A 36 11.49 2.72 -16.47
CA PRO A 36 11.22 4.01 -17.10
C PRO A 36 9.93 4.01 -17.93
N LYS A 37 9.65 2.91 -18.64
CA LYS A 37 8.40 2.74 -19.40
C LYS A 37 7.19 2.61 -18.47
N MET A 38 7.33 1.87 -17.36
CA MET A 38 6.26 1.72 -16.37
C MET A 38 5.92 3.04 -15.68
N VAL A 39 6.93 3.86 -15.33
CA VAL A 39 6.73 5.19 -14.75
C VAL A 39 5.95 6.11 -15.69
N LYS A 40 6.27 6.09 -16.99
CA LYS A 40 5.52 6.85 -17.99
C LYS A 40 4.05 6.42 -18.04
N ILE A 41 3.79 5.11 -18.14
CA ILE A 41 2.42 4.57 -18.16
C ILE A 41 1.68 4.95 -16.87
N TYR A 42 2.31 4.81 -15.71
CA TYR A 42 1.71 5.21 -14.44
C TYR A 42 1.28 6.67 -14.47
N TYR A 43 2.15 7.57 -14.93
CA TYR A 43 1.84 9.00 -15.00
C TYR A 43 0.73 9.33 -16.01
N ASP A 44 0.65 8.59 -17.12
CA ASP A 44 -0.37 8.80 -18.16
C ASP A 44 -1.78 8.34 -17.70
N TYR A 45 -1.86 7.40 -16.74
CA TYR A 45 -3.13 6.77 -16.32
C TYR A 45 -3.50 6.95 -14.85
N VAL A 46 -2.64 7.59 -14.04
CA VAL A 46 -2.89 7.86 -12.62
C VAL A 46 -2.86 9.35 -12.37
N ASP A 47 -3.97 9.86 -11.81
CA ASP A 47 -4.03 11.25 -11.33
C ASP A 47 -3.19 11.39 -10.05
N THR A 48 -2.09 12.14 -10.13
CA THR A 48 -1.15 12.30 -9.03
C THR A 48 -0.53 13.69 -9.02
N ASN A 49 -0.30 14.21 -7.82
CA ASN A 49 0.46 15.45 -7.59
C ASN A 49 1.96 15.19 -7.38
N ILE A 50 2.41 13.93 -7.45
CA ILE A 50 3.83 13.58 -7.31
C ILE A 50 4.56 13.97 -8.61
N PRO A 51 5.60 14.81 -8.54
CA PRO A 51 6.36 15.20 -9.73
C PRO A 51 7.10 14.00 -10.36
N MET A 52 7.20 13.98 -11.69
CA MET A 52 7.87 12.92 -12.47
C MET A 52 9.29 12.61 -12.00
N ASN A 53 10.07 13.64 -11.61
CA ASN A 53 11.43 13.45 -11.13
C ASN A 53 11.52 12.64 -9.82
N ILE A 54 10.48 12.66 -8.98
CA ILE A 54 10.40 11.84 -7.76
C ILE A 54 10.18 10.38 -8.13
N PHE A 55 9.31 10.07 -9.10
CA PHE A 55 9.12 8.71 -9.60
C PHE A 55 10.41 8.13 -10.21
N VAL A 56 11.11 8.93 -11.03
CA VAL A 56 12.38 8.51 -11.62
C VAL A 56 13.43 8.24 -10.54
N LYS A 57 13.55 9.11 -9.51
CA LYS A 57 14.42 8.86 -8.36
C LYS A 57 14.05 7.57 -7.63
N GLY A 58 12.77 7.35 -7.36
CA GLY A 58 12.27 6.12 -6.74
C GLY A 58 12.60 4.87 -7.55
N ALA A 59 12.44 4.93 -8.88
CA ALA A 59 12.80 3.84 -9.79
C ALA A 59 14.30 3.54 -9.79
N MET A 60 15.16 4.56 -9.72
CA MET A 60 16.61 4.38 -9.61
C MET A 60 17.04 3.73 -8.29
N THR A 61 16.29 3.94 -7.21
CA THR A 61 16.56 3.34 -5.90
C THR A 61 15.78 2.04 -5.66
N ALA A 62 15.01 1.56 -6.64
CA ALA A 62 14.11 0.43 -6.49
C ALA A 62 14.83 -0.87 -6.08
N ASN A 63 16.07 -1.06 -6.54
CA ASN A 63 16.91 -2.19 -6.15
C ASN A 63 17.32 -2.19 -4.66
N LYS A 64 17.11 -1.09 -3.93
CA LYS A 64 17.37 -0.97 -2.49
C LYS A 64 16.15 -1.33 -1.63
N ILE A 65 14.99 -1.60 -2.25
CA ILE A 65 13.77 -1.96 -1.52
C ILE A 65 13.93 -3.38 -0.98
N ASP A 66 13.80 -3.51 0.33
CA ASP A 66 13.75 -4.79 1.02
C ASP A 66 12.28 -5.23 1.18
N LEU A 67 11.86 -6.19 0.36
CA LEU A 67 10.50 -6.73 0.40
C LEU A 67 10.23 -7.66 1.58
N GLU A 68 11.28 -8.21 2.20
CA GLU A 68 11.14 -9.08 3.38
C GLU A 68 10.87 -8.24 4.63
N ASN A 69 11.44 -7.02 4.68
CA ASN A 69 11.19 -6.04 5.74
C ASN A 69 10.02 -5.08 5.45
N MET A 70 9.27 -5.29 4.37
CA MET A 70 8.11 -4.47 4.05
C MET A 70 6.96 -4.77 5.02
N LYS A 71 6.59 -3.78 5.83
CA LYS A 71 5.42 -3.84 6.71
C LYS A 71 4.17 -3.28 6.03
N VAL A 72 3.05 -3.95 6.24
CA VAL A 72 1.74 -3.52 5.76
C VAL A 72 0.75 -3.70 6.90
N GLY A 73 -0.05 -2.67 7.18
CA GLY A 73 -1.12 -2.72 8.17
C GLY A 73 -2.49 -2.52 7.52
N THR A 74 -3.52 -3.00 8.21
CA THR A 74 -4.92 -2.70 7.93
C THR A 74 -5.43 -1.83 9.08
N LEU A 75 -6.28 -0.84 8.79
CA LEU A 75 -6.94 -0.05 9.83
C LEU A 75 -7.74 -1.00 10.74
N PRO A 76 -7.42 -1.10 12.04
CA PRO A 76 -8.14 -1.98 12.95
C PRO A 76 -9.53 -1.43 13.22
N GLY A 77 -10.48 -2.32 13.44
CA GLY A 77 -11.89 -1.97 13.60
C GLY A 77 -12.83 -3.09 13.16
N GLU A 78 -14.12 -2.81 13.23
CA GLU A 78 -15.16 -3.75 12.89
C GLU A 78 -16.29 -3.13 12.06
N PRO A 79 -16.95 -3.91 11.19
CA PRO A 79 -18.13 -3.45 10.49
C PRO A 79 -19.33 -3.37 11.44
N GLU A 80 -20.01 -2.23 11.49
CA GLU A 80 -21.22 -2.03 12.29
C GLU A 80 -22.32 -1.35 11.46
N TYR A 81 -23.58 -1.66 11.75
CA TYR A 81 -24.72 -0.96 11.19
C TYR A 81 -25.19 0.15 12.13
N ILE A 82 -25.14 1.40 11.66
CA ILE A 82 -25.78 2.53 12.34
C ILE A 82 -27.06 2.86 11.56
N GLY A 83 -28.19 2.36 12.05
CA GLY A 83 -29.45 2.35 11.31
C GLY A 83 -29.37 1.44 10.08
N PRO A 84 -29.81 1.87 8.88
CA PRO A 84 -29.76 1.04 7.67
C PRO A 84 -28.40 1.09 6.94
N ILE A 85 -27.42 1.85 7.44
CA ILE A 85 -26.14 2.10 6.75
C ILE A 85 -25.04 1.29 7.43
N SER A 86 -24.23 0.58 6.64
CA SER A 86 -23.04 -0.12 7.10
C SER A 86 -21.85 0.84 7.17
N TYR A 87 -21.18 0.84 8.32
CA TYR A 87 -19.95 1.57 8.61
C TYR A 87 -18.84 0.61 8.97
N PHE A 88 -17.60 1.07 8.84
CA PHE A 88 -16.44 0.43 9.46
C PHE A 88 -15.99 1.34 10.59
N LEU A 89 -16.20 0.92 11.83
CA LEU A 89 -15.80 1.68 13.01
C LEU A 89 -14.38 1.28 13.38
N TYR A 90 -13.45 2.24 13.30
CA TYR A 90 -12.06 1.97 13.62
C TYR A 90 -11.83 1.97 15.13
N ASP A 91 -10.90 1.12 15.59
CA ASP A 91 -10.43 1.16 16.98
C ASP A 91 -9.35 2.22 17.10
N GLU A 92 -9.60 3.27 17.91
CA GLU A 92 -8.68 4.38 18.05
C GLU A 92 -7.36 4.00 18.71
N MET A 93 -7.39 3.17 19.76
CA MET A 93 -6.19 2.76 20.48
C MET A 93 -5.32 1.85 19.62
N GLU A 94 -5.91 0.87 18.97
CA GLU A 94 -5.20 -0.01 18.05
C GLU A 94 -4.69 0.76 16.84
N THR A 95 -5.45 1.71 16.31
CA THR A 95 -5.00 2.56 15.19
C THR A 95 -3.77 3.36 15.59
N GLN A 96 -3.74 3.95 16.78
CA GLN A 96 -2.55 4.64 17.28
C GLN A 96 -1.34 3.71 17.39
N ASN A 97 -1.55 2.45 17.80
CA ASN A 97 -0.48 1.45 17.86
C ASN A 97 0.04 1.09 16.47
N VAL A 98 -0.84 0.86 15.50
CA VAL A 98 -0.47 0.57 14.10
C VAL A 98 0.31 1.74 13.49
N VAL A 99 -0.12 2.99 13.72
CA VAL A 99 0.59 4.17 13.23
C VAL A 99 1.99 4.27 13.87
N LYS A 100 2.12 4.03 15.18
CA LYS A 100 3.42 4.00 15.87
C LYS A 100 4.35 2.92 15.34
N GLU A 101 3.81 1.75 15.00
CA GLU A 101 4.60 0.65 14.49
C GLU A 101 5.08 0.89 13.04
N LEU A 102 4.21 1.43 12.19
CA LEU A 102 4.49 1.62 10.76
C LEU A 102 5.28 2.89 10.47
N PHE A 103 5.09 3.94 11.28
CA PHE A 103 5.65 5.27 11.04
C PHE A 103 6.38 5.84 12.27
N PRO A 104 7.27 5.07 12.94
CA PRO A 104 7.91 5.51 14.18
C PRO A 104 8.72 6.80 14.00
N GLU A 105 9.41 6.95 12.87
CA GLU A 105 10.26 8.12 12.58
C GLU A 105 9.46 9.40 12.33
N PHE A 106 8.20 9.29 11.90
CA PHE A 106 7.33 10.44 11.66
C PHE A 106 6.64 10.94 12.94
N LEU A 107 6.54 10.09 13.97
CA LEU A 107 5.98 10.47 15.27
C LEU A 107 7.02 11.03 16.23
N LEU A 108 8.30 10.78 15.96
CA LEU A 108 9.42 11.15 16.82
C LEU A 108 10.14 12.44 16.42
N GLY A 109 9.67 13.20 15.41
CA GLY A 109 10.18 14.57 15.21
C GLY A 109 9.62 15.47 16.32
N HIS A 110 10.35 15.84 17.36
CA HIS A 110 11.73 16.34 17.45
C HIS A 110 12.90 15.34 17.53
#